data_AF-A0A382UFJ7-F1
#
_entry.id   AF-A0A382UFJ7-F1
#
_cell.length_a   1.000
_cell.length_b   1.000
_cell.length_c   1.000
_cell.angle_alpha   90.00
_cell.angle_beta   90.00
_cell.angle_gamma   90.00
#
_symmetry.space_group_name_H-M   'P 1'
#
loop_
_entity.id
_entity.type
_entity.pdbx_description
1 polymer ?
#
loop_
_entity_poly.entity_id
_entity_poly.type
_entity_poly.pdbx_seq_one_letter_code
_entity_poly.pdbx_strand_id
1 'polypeptide(L)' 'MRPSVHLVGSVAMSDSESVFRALSSELTPWLRRIPDGETGERHRWIYWQREMLLSHPDMEIDPEAESLPLYQWDGTL' A
#
# COMPACT_ATOMS: atom_id res chain seq x y z
N MET A 1 22.13 -12.33 13.43
CA MET A 1 21.31 -11.74 12.35
C MET A 1 21.72 -10.29 12.18
N ARG A 2 21.95 -9.78 10.96
CA ARG A 2 22.20 -8.34 10.78
C ARG A 2 20.88 -7.58 10.99
N PRO A 3 20.88 -6.40 11.63
CA PRO A 3 19.69 -5.56 11.74
C PRO A 3 19.12 -5.26 10.36
N SER A 4 17.80 -5.18 10.24
CA SER A 4 17.13 -4.83 8.99
C SER A 4 15.91 -3.96 9.26
N VAL A 5 15.61 -3.06 8.32
CA VAL A 5 14.38 -2.27 8.33
C VAL A 5 13.34 -2.91 7.41
N HIS A 6 12.09 -2.95 7.86
CA HIS A 6 10.96 -3.33 7.04
C HIS A 6 10.07 -2.10 6.83
N LEU A 7 9.95 -1.69 5.56
CA LEU A 7 9.10 -0.59 5.14
C LEU A 7 7.81 -1.17 4.56
N VAL A 8 6.68 -0.53 4.87
CA VAL A 8 5.35 -0.96 4.44
C VAL A 8 4.71 0.16 3.63
N GLY A 9 4.39 -0.13 2.37
CA GLY A 9 3.49 0.69 1.55
C GLY A 9 3.97 2.12 1.30
N SER A 10 3.15 3.08 1.73
CA SER A 10 3.19 4.48 1.28
C SER A 10 4.39 5.28 1.81
N VAL A 11 4.90 6.19 0.98
CA VAL A 11 5.94 7.15 1.31
C VAL A 11 5.54 8.51 0.76
N ALA A 12 5.58 9.55 1.59
CA ALA A 12 5.14 10.90 1.22
C ALA A 12 6.13 11.61 0.27
N MET A 13 6.20 11.16 -0.98
CA MET A 13 7.04 11.68 -2.05
C MET A 13 6.24 11.83 -3.35
N SER A 14 6.81 12.55 -4.32
CA SER A 14 6.13 12.88 -5.58
C SER A 14 5.84 11.66 -6.46
N ASP A 15 6.77 10.71 -6.50
CA ASP A 15 6.76 9.58 -7.43
C ASP A 15 7.61 8.41 -6.88
N SER A 16 7.43 7.22 -7.46
CA SER A 16 8.16 6.02 -7.05
C SER A 16 9.67 6.11 -7.29
N GLU A 17 10.11 6.87 -8.31
CA GLU A 17 11.55 7.06 -8.55
C GLU A 17 12.21 7.79 -7.37
N SER A 18 11.59 8.85 -6.89
CA SER A 18 12.03 9.63 -5.74
C SER A 18 12.10 8.76 -4.48
N VAL A 19 11.10 7.89 -4.28
CA VAL A 19 11.06 6.90 -3.19
C VAL A 19 12.24 5.94 -3.30
N PHE A 20 12.46 5.34 -4.47
CA PHE A 20 13.54 4.39 -4.67
C PHE A 20 14.91 5.02 -4.45
N ARG A 21 15.12 6.25 -4.92
CA ARG A 21 16.38 6.99 -4.74
C ARG A 21 16.63 7.30 -3.26
N ALA A 22 15.63 7.85 -2.58
CA ALA A 22 15.76 8.24 -1.18
C ALA A 22 15.99 7.02 -0.27
N LEU A 23 15.19 5.97 -0.40
CA LEU A 23 15.32 4.80 0.47
C LEU A 23 16.64 4.05 0.25
N SER A 24 17.11 3.97 -1.01
CA SER A 24 18.38 3.33 -1.32
C SER A 24 19.58 4.12 -0.77
N SER A 25 19.50 5.46 -0.81
CA SER A 25 20.52 6.36 -0.26
C SER A 25 20.60 6.27 1.27
N GLU A 26 19.45 6.39 1.94
CA GLU A 26 19.42 6.64 3.38
C GLU A 26 19.43 5.37 4.25
N LEU A 27 18.98 4.23 3.73
CA LEU A 27 18.71 3.04 4.54
C LEU A 27 19.63 1.84 4.23
N THR A 28 20.57 1.99 3.30
CA THR A 28 21.65 1.02 3.13
C THR A 28 22.56 1.06 4.38
N PRO A 29 22.98 -0.08 5.00
CA PRO A 29 22.89 -1.48 4.56
C PRO A 29 21.72 -2.28 5.15
N TRP A 30 20.75 -1.64 5.80
CA TRP A 30 19.65 -2.31 6.51
C TRP A 30 18.46 -2.66 5.60
N LEU A 31 18.42 -2.07 4.41
CA LEU A 31 17.36 -2.23 3.43
C LEU A 31 17.41 -3.62 2.76
N ARG A 32 16.29 -4.37 2.79
CA ARG A 32 16.14 -5.66 2.07
C ARG A 32 15.11 -5.64 0.95
N ARG A 33 14.13 -4.74 1.01
CA ARG A 33 13.05 -4.53 0.03
C ARG A 33 12.67 -3.06 0.04
N ILE A 34 12.15 -2.58 -1.08
CA ILE A 34 11.76 -1.18 -1.27
C ILE A 34 10.30 -1.16 -1.75
N PRO A 35 9.38 -0.51 -1.03
CA PRO A 35 8.05 -0.25 -1.58
C PRO A 35 8.13 0.84 -2.66
N ASP A 36 7.18 0.88 -3.57
CA ASP A 36 7.07 1.95 -4.57
C ASP A 36 6.50 3.27 -4.01
N GLY A 37 6.19 3.27 -2.72
CA GLY A 37 5.69 4.42 -1.96
C GLY A 37 4.24 4.78 -2.22
N GLU A 38 3.52 3.98 -3.01
CA GLU A 38 2.10 4.21 -3.34
C GLU A 38 1.85 5.64 -3.81
N THR A 39 2.74 6.18 -4.63
CA THR A 39 2.67 7.58 -5.08
C THR A 39 1.69 7.75 -6.25
N GLY A 40 1.42 8.99 -6.65
CA GLY A 40 0.59 9.31 -7.81
C GLY A 40 -0.82 8.72 -7.71
N GLU A 41 -1.28 7.99 -8.73
CA GLU A 41 -2.61 7.38 -8.76
C GLU A 41 -2.86 6.38 -7.62
N ARG A 42 -1.78 5.83 -7.05
CA ARG A 42 -1.85 4.83 -5.97
C ARG A 42 -1.88 5.43 -4.56
N HIS A 43 -1.87 6.76 -4.39
CA HIS A 43 -1.84 7.43 -3.06
C HIS A 43 -3.04 7.11 -2.17
N ARG A 44 -4.15 6.68 -2.76
CA ARG A 44 -5.28 6.07 -2.06
C ARG A 44 -5.37 4.61 -2.47
N TRP A 45 -4.41 3.81 -2.03
CA TRP A 45 -4.22 2.43 -2.51
C TRP A 45 -5.50 1.59 -2.51
N ILE A 46 -6.33 1.68 -1.46
CA ILE A 46 -7.62 0.97 -1.39
C ILE A 46 -8.58 1.45 -2.47
N TYR A 47 -8.69 2.76 -2.66
CA TYR A 47 -9.54 3.34 -3.68
C TYR A 47 -9.05 3.01 -5.09
N TRP A 48 -7.73 3.07 -5.31
CA TRP A 48 -7.11 2.66 -6.58
C TRP A 48 -7.44 1.21 -6.92
N GLN A 49 -7.35 0.29 -5.94
CA GLN A 49 -7.73 -1.11 -6.15
C GLN A 49 -9.21 -1.25 -6.51
N ARG A 50 -10.10 -0.51 -5.84
CA ARG A 50 -11.53 -0.51 -6.17
C ARG A 50 -11.77 -0.11 -7.63
N GLU A 51 -11.21 1.02 -8.09
CA GLU A 51 -11.40 1.47 -9.47
C GLU A 51 -10.79 0.50 -10.49
N MET A 52 -9.62 -0.07 -10.18
CA MET A 52 -8.98 -1.10 -11.01
C MET A 52 -9.87 -2.34 -11.13
N LEU A 53 -10.46 -2.82 -10.04
CA LEU A 53 -11.35 -3.99 -10.07
C LEU A 53 -12.66 -3.70 -10.81
N LEU A 54 -13.27 -2.53 -10.57
CA LEU A 54 -14.51 -2.13 -11.25
C LEU A 54 -14.35 -1.94 -12.76
N SER A 55 -13.15 -1.61 -13.22
CA SER A 55 -12.85 -1.44 -14.65
C SER A 55 -12.37 -2.72 -15.34
N HIS A 56 -12.14 -3.81 -14.60
CA HIS A 56 -11.62 -5.05 -15.14
C HIS A 56 -12.73 -5.85 -15.84
N PRO A 57 -12.55 -6.31 -17.11
CA PRO A 57 -13.59 -6.98 -17.88
C PRO A 57 -14.08 -8.30 -17.29
N ASP A 58 -13.21 -8.98 -16.53
CA ASP A 58 -13.52 -10.26 -15.88
C ASP A 58 -14.02 -10.11 -14.43
N MET A 59 -14.37 -8.89 -13.99
CA MET A 59 -14.87 -8.62 -12.63
C MET A 59 -16.29 -8.06 -12.68
N GLU A 60 -17.10 -8.43 -11.68
CA GLU A 60 -18.45 -7.88 -11.48
C GLU A 60 -18.73 -7.66 -9.99
N ILE A 61 -19.72 -6.82 -9.69
CA ILE A 61 -20.21 -6.64 -8.32
C ILE A 61 -21.17 -7.80 -8.03
N ASP A 62 -20.86 -8.58 -6.99
CA ASP A 62 -21.80 -9.56 -6.44
C ASP A 62 -22.96 -8.83 -5.75
N PRO A 63 -24.20 -8.92 -6.25
CA PRO A 63 -25.36 -8.26 -5.65
C PRO A 63 -25.84 -8.93 -4.36
N GLU A 64 -25.39 -10.16 -4.06
CA GLU A 64 -25.75 -10.92 -2.86
C GLU A 64 -24.70 -10.78 -1.76
N ALA A 65 -23.52 -10.22 -2.07
CA ALA A 65 -22.47 -10.00 -1.10
C ALA A 65 -22.91 -9.02 0.00
N GLU A 66 -22.92 -9.50 1.23
CA GLU A 66 -23.17 -8.66 2.40
C GLU A 66 -22.00 -7.69 2.64
N SER A 67 -22.32 -6.50 3.16
CA SER A 67 -21.28 -5.55 3.57
C SER A 67 -20.43 -6.14 4.68
N LEU A 68 -19.10 -6.06 4.54
CA LEU A 68 -18.21 -6.52 5.59
C LEU A 68 -18.51 -5.77 6.90
N PRO A 69 -18.73 -6.50 8.01
CA PRO A 69 -18.95 -5.86 9.30
C PRO A 69 -17.71 -5.05 9.69
N LEU A 70 -17.91 -3.77 10.01
CA LEU A 70 -16.85 -2.90 10.49
C LEU A 70 -16.62 -3.19 11.98
N TYR A 71 -15.59 -3.98 12.29
CA TYR A 71 -15.14 -4.18 13.67
C TYR A 71 -14.13 -3.11 14.02
N GLN A 72 -14.61 -2.04 14.67
CA GLN A 72 -13.74 -1.04 15.27
C GLN A 72 -13.31 -1.52 16.66
N TRP A 73 -12.01 -1.45 16.94
CA TRP A 73 -11.48 -1.73 18.27
C TRP A 73 -12.11 -0.81 19.31
N ASP A 74 -12.63 -1.39 20.40
CA ASP A 74 -13.35 -0.65 21.45
C ASP A 74 -12.42 -0.14 22.57
N GLY A 75 -11.12 -0.41 22.47
CA GLY A 75 -10.15 0.02 23.48
C GLY A 75 -9.98 -0.95 24.64
N THR A 76 -10.72 -2.07 24.68
CA THR A 76 -10.67 -3.03 25.78
C THR A 76 -10.02 -4.34 25.36
N LEU A 77 -9.00 -4.74 26.12
CA LEU A 77 -8.27 -6.00 25.99
C LEU A 77 -9.07 -7.20 26.50
#